data_AF-A0AA91Z7Y9-F1
#
_entry.id   AF-A0AA91Z7Y9-F1
#
_cell.length_a   1.000
_cell.length_b   1.000
_cell.length_c   1.000
_cell.angle_alpha   90.00
_cell.angle_beta   90.00
_cell.angle_gamma   90.00
#
_symmetry.space_group_name_H-M   'P 1'
#
loop_
_entity.id
_entity.type
_entity.pdbx_description
1 polymer ?
#
loop_
_entity_poly.entity_id
_entity_poly.type
_entity_poly.pdbx_seq_one_letter_code
_entity_poly.pdbx_strand_id
1 'polypeptide(L)'
;MGHLLNQCQVALLDGIWHPPLNIQVETATSAVLKNMLETGGDFGPFGKAQKYRFVYEKNASLEISLEGEIVGGALPSEEIN
;
A
#
# COMPACT_ATOMS: atom_id res chain seq x y z
N MET A 1 -5.43 26.64 5.44
CA MET A 1 -4.23 25.87 5.83
C MET A 1 -4.64 24.42 6.02
N GLY A 2 -3.90 23.46 5.45
CA GLY A 2 -3.90 22.06 5.92
C GLY A 2 -4.54 20.98 5.03
N HIS A 3 -3.85 20.61 3.94
CA HIS A 3 -3.69 19.26 3.36
C HIS A 3 -4.85 18.25 3.34
N LEU A 4 -5.43 18.02 2.15
CA LEU A 4 -6.06 16.75 1.77
C LEU A 4 -4.98 15.85 1.16
N LEU A 5 -4.49 14.90 1.94
CA LEU A 5 -3.63 13.81 1.47
C LEU A 5 -4.48 12.87 0.59
N ASN A 6 -4.25 12.89 -0.73
CA ASN A 6 -4.78 11.89 -1.64
C ASN A 6 -4.19 10.52 -1.30
N GLN A 7 -4.97 9.70 -0.61
CA GLN A 7 -4.63 8.31 -0.28
C GLN A 7 -5.28 7.39 -1.32
N CYS A 8 -4.48 6.77 -2.18
CA CYS A 8 -4.96 5.70 -3.06
C CYS A 8 -5.09 4.40 -2.26
N GLN A 9 -6.31 3.93 -2.09
CA GLN A 9 -6.63 2.71 -1.36
C GLN A 9 -6.58 1.52 -2.33
N VAL A 10 -5.69 0.55 -2.09
CA VAL A 10 -5.67 -0.71 -2.82
C VAL A 10 -6.60 -1.67 -2.08
N ALA A 11 -7.79 -1.94 -2.64
CA ALA A 11 -8.73 -2.91 -2.09
C ALA A 11 -8.50 -4.28 -2.76
N LEU A 12 -8.29 -5.32 -1.94
CA LEU A 12 -8.30 -6.71 -2.39
C LEU A 12 -9.74 -7.26 -2.27
N LEU A 13 -10.18 -8.07 -3.23
CA LEU A 13 -11.54 -8.63 -3.31
C LEU A 13 -11.79 -9.66 -2.20
N ASP A 14 -12.92 -9.54 -1.50
CA ASP A 14 -13.33 -10.40 -0.40
C ASP A 14 -13.88 -11.75 -0.92
N GLY A 15 -13.40 -12.88 -0.38
CA GLY A 15 -14.03 -14.21 -0.57
C GLY A 15 -13.19 -15.34 -1.19
N ILE A 16 -11.89 -15.14 -1.46
CA ILE A 16 -10.98 -16.19 -1.92
C ILE A 16 -9.76 -16.17 -1.01
N TRP A 17 -9.35 -17.35 -0.49
CA TRP A 17 -8.09 -17.62 0.21
C TRP A 17 -7.21 -16.37 0.32
N HIS A 18 -7.23 -15.67 1.46
CA HIS A 18 -6.27 -14.60 1.66
C HIS A 18 -4.88 -15.24 1.57
N PRO A 19 -4.09 -14.93 0.53
CA PRO A 19 -2.75 -15.46 0.47
C PRO A 19 -1.99 -14.95 1.70
N PRO A 20 -0.96 -15.67 2.17
CA PRO A 20 -0.25 -15.26 3.37
C PRO A 20 0.26 -13.82 3.22
N LEU A 21 0.35 -13.08 4.33
CA LEU A 21 0.53 -11.63 4.29
C LEU A 21 1.76 -11.20 3.48
N ASN A 22 2.84 -11.98 3.52
CA ASN A 22 4.03 -11.73 2.70
C ASN A 22 3.69 -11.63 1.20
N ILE A 23 2.84 -12.52 0.68
CA ILE A 23 2.41 -12.52 -0.73
C ILE A 23 1.52 -11.31 -1.04
N GLN A 24 0.64 -10.94 -0.10
CA GLN A 24 -0.18 -9.74 -0.25
C GLN A 24 0.68 -8.47 -0.30
N VAL A 25 1.70 -8.41 0.56
CA VAL A 25 2.69 -7.32 0.59
C VAL A 25 3.47 -7.28 -0.73
N GLU A 26 3.99 -8.40 -1.23
CA GLU A 26 4.69 -8.46 -2.52
C GLU A 26 3.80 -8.00 -3.68
N THR A 27 2.51 -8.33 -3.63
CA THR A 27 1.53 -7.88 -4.61
C THR A 27 1.32 -6.36 -4.51
N ALA A 28 1.22 -5.83 -3.29
CA ALA A 28 1.04 -4.41 -3.05
C ALA A 28 2.26 -3.59 -3.49
N THR A 29 3.48 -4.03 -3.17
CA THR A 29 4.72 -3.36 -3.60
C THR A 29 4.86 -3.38 -5.13
N SER A 30 4.55 -4.52 -5.75
CA SER A 30 4.53 -4.64 -7.22
C SER A 30 3.49 -3.71 -7.87
N ALA A 31 2.31 -3.57 -7.26
CA ALA A 31 1.29 -2.65 -7.74
C ALA A 31 1.72 -1.18 -7.63
N VAL A 32 2.44 -0.81 -6.56
CA VAL A 32 3.03 0.52 -6.40
C VAL A 32 4.04 0.79 -7.50
N LEU A 33 4.99 -0.12 -7.73
CA LEU A 33 5.99 0.01 -8.77
C LEU A 33 5.38 0.13 -10.16
N LYS A 34 4.37 -0.69 -10.45
CA LYS A 34 3.62 -0.60 -11.71
C LYS A 34 2.94 0.75 -11.87
N ASN A 35 2.26 1.23 -10.83
CA ASN A 35 1.62 2.54 -10.86
C ASN A 35 2.63 3.66 -11.09
N MET A 36 3.77 3.64 -10.39
CA MET A 36 4.85 4.62 -10.58
C MET A 36 5.44 4.56 -11.98
N LEU A 37 5.56 3.37 -12.59
CA LEU A 37 6.00 3.21 -13.98
C LEU A 37 4.99 3.84 -14.96
N GLU A 38 3.69 3.66 -14.72
CA GLU A 38 2.62 4.14 -15.61
C GLU A 38 2.36 5.65 -15.46
N THR A 39 2.49 6.19 -14.24
CA THR A 39 2.06 7.56 -13.93
C THR A 39 3.19 8.49 -13.52
N GLY A 40 4.39 7.97 -13.22
CA GLY A 40 5.44 8.73 -12.56
C GLY A 40 5.05 9.24 -11.16
N GLY A 41 3.98 8.69 -10.58
CA GLY A 41 3.36 9.18 -9.35
C GLY A 41 2.60 10.49 -9.53
N ASP A 42 2.32 10.92 -10.76
CA ASP A 42 1.54 12.13 -11.04
C ASP A 42 0.07 11.77 -11.29
N PHE A 43 -0.80 12.26 -10.41
CA PHE A 43 -2.25 12.06 -10.49
C PHE A 43 -2.97 13.33 -10.97
N GLY A 44 -2.29 14.20 -11.71
CA GLY A 44 -2.84 15.42 -12.29
C GLY A 44 -3.38 16.39 -11.22
N PRO A 45 -4.69 16.73 -11.23
CA PRO A 45 -5.27 17.69 -10.27
C PRO A 45 -5.21 17.20 -8.81
N PHE A 46 -4.96 15.91 -8.60
CA PHE A 46 -4.78 15.30 -7.29
C PHE A 46 -3.31 15.41 -6.79
N GLY A 47 -2.41 15.94 -7.60
CA GLY A 47 -1.01 16.15 -7.24
C GLY A 47 -0.15 14.89 -7.37
N LYS A 48 1.00 14.90 -6.70
CA LYS A 48 1.96 13.79 -6.75
C LYS A 48 1.85 12.89 -5.53
N ALA A 49 1.90 11.58 -5.77
CA ALA A 49 2.04 10.60 -4.70
C ALA A 49 3.38 10.79 -3.99
N GLN A 50 3.34 10.67 -2.66
CA GLN A 50 4.52 10.69 -1.80
C GLN A 50 4.76 9.33 -1.15
N LYS A 51 3.67 8.58 -0.88
CA LYS A 51 3.68 7.23 -0.32
C LYS A 51 2.34 6.54 -0.57
N TYR A 52 2.33 5.22 -0.49
CA TYR A 52 1.14 4.39 -0.58
C TYR A 52 0.82 3.77 0.77
N ARG A 53 -0.47 3.53 1.02
CA ARG A 53 -0.94 2.86 2.24
C ARG A 53 -1.64 1.57 1.86
N PHE A 54 -1.08 0.45 2.28
CA PHE A 54 -1.65 -0.88 2.10
C PHE A 54 -2.37 -1.31 3.38
N VAL A 55 -3.69 -1.45 3.33
CA VAL A 55 -4.51 -1.88 4.49
C VAL A 55 -4.84 -3.35 4.31
N TYR A 56 -4.39 -4.19 5.24
CA TYR A 56 -4.58 -5.64 5.18
C TYR A 56 -5.48 -6.18 6.30
N GLU A 57 -5.72 -5.40 7.37
CA GLU A 57 -6.73 -5.68 8.40
C GLU A 57 -7.40 -4.39 8.89
N LYS A 58 -8.53 -4.52 9.58
CA LYS A 58 -9.41 -3.41 10.01
C LYS A 58 -8.69 -2.28 10.77
N ASN A 59 -7.53 -2.56 11.37
CA ASN A 59 -6.68 -1.56 12.04
C ASN A 59 -5.19 -1.73 11.74
N ALA A 60 -4.83 -2.45 10.68
CA ALA A 60 -3.44 -2.75 10.36
C ALA A 60 -3.13 -2.34 8.92
N SER A 61 -2.05 -1.59 8.76
CA SER A 61 -1.62 -1.09 7.47
C SER A 61 -0.12 -0.88 7.40
N LEU A 62 0.43 -1.06 6.22
CA LEU A 62 1.81 -0.74 5.89
C LEU A 62 1.88 0.53 5.05
N GLU A 63 2.97 1.27 5.23
CA GLU A 63 3.34 2.40 4.40
C GLU A 63 4.42 1.95 3.42
N ILE A 64 4.15 2.13 2.12
CA ILE A 64 5.03 1.72 1.03
C ILE A 64 5.57 2.98 0.34
N SER A 65 6.88 3.05 0.16
CA SER A 65 7.55 4.12 -0.59
C SER A 65 7.20 4.04 -2.07
N LEU A 66 7.52 5.09 -2.83
CA LEU A 66 7.35 5.08 -4.29
C LEU A 66 8.25 4.04 -4.98
N GLU A 67 9.28 3.56 -4.29
CA GLU A 67 10.21 2.53 -4.76
C GLU A 67 9.75 1.12 -4.37
N GLY A 68 8.56 0.98 -3.76
CA GLY A 68 8.00 -0.31 -3.37
C GLY A 68 8.56 -0.86 -2.05
N GLU A 69 9.27 -0.05 -1.27
CA GLU A 69 9.84 -0.47 0.02
C GLU A 69 8.86 -0.21 1.16
N ILE A 70 8.82 -1.10 2.15
CA ILE A 70 8.03 -0.84 3.38
C ILE A 70 8.82 0.13 4.25
N VAL A 71 8.24 1.31 4.49
CA VAL A 71 8.86 2.41 5.25
C VAL A 71 8.15 2.70 6.58
N GLY A 72 7.03 2.03 6.84
CA GLY A 72 6.27 2.22 8.07
C GLY A 72 5.10 1.26 8.21
N GLY A 73 4.47 1.29 9.38
CA GLY A 73 3.38 0.39 9.75
C GLY A 73 3.84 -0.78 10.62
N ALA A 74 2.87 -1.44 11.26
CA ALA A 74 3.09 -2.69 11.94
C ALA A 74 2.77 -3.81 10.96
N LEU A 75 3.66 -4.80 10.82
CA LEU A 75 3.27 -6.14 10.40
C LEU A 75 2.58 -6.80 11.59
N PRO A 76 1.64 -7.74 11.40
CA PRO A 76 1.23 -8.58 12.51
C PRO A 76 2.50 -9.29 12.95
N SER A 77 2.93 -9.03 14.18
CA SER A 77 3.96 -9.85 14.82
C SER A 77 3.50 -11.29 14.65
N GLU A 78 4.27 -12.08 13.91
CA GLU A 78 4.08 -13.53 13.90
C GLU A 78 3.92 -13.93 15.38
N GLU A 79 2.75 -14.44 15.72
CA GLU A 79 2.57 -15.10 16.99
C GLU A 79 3.56 -16.26 16.95
N ILE A 80 4.74 -16.06 17.54
CA ILE A 80 5.69 -17.13 17.78
C ILE A 80 4.99 -18.05 18.79
N ASN A 81 4.23 -19.02 18.28
CA ASN A 81 3.81 -20.20 19.03
C ASN A 81 4.75 -21.36 18.66
#